data_AF-A0AAU9T9D5-F1
#
_entry.id   AF-A0AAU9T9D5-F1
#
_cell.length_a   1.000
_cell.length_b   1.000
_cell.length_c   1.000
_cell.angle_alpha   90.00
_cell.angle_beta   90.00
_cell.angle_gamma   90.00
#
_symmetry.space_group_name_H-M   'P 1'
#
loop_
_entity.id
_entity.type
_entity.pdbx_description
1 polymer ?
#
loop_
_entity_poly.entity_id
_entity_poly.type
_entity_poly.pdbx_seq_one_letter_code
_entity_poly.pdbx_strand_id
1 'polypeptide(L)' 'MKLKNRYTTKTKELVVEPYEAIQQGDSEMAEAWFAQAAEYWKQAITLTPGNYIEAQNWLTITRRFE' A
#
# COMPACT_ATOMS: atom_id res chain seq x y z
N MET A 1 -23.32 -5.98 11.23
CA MET A 1 -22.22 -5.38 12.03
C MET A 1 -20.96 -6.26 12.19
N LYS A 2 -20.87 -7.48 11.61
CA LYS A 2 -19.70 -8.38 11.75
C LYS A 2 -18.60 -8.22 10.69
N LEU A 3 -18.86 -7.50 9.59
CA LEU A 3 -17.92 -7.36 8.49
C LEU A 3 -16.89 -6.25 8.72
N LYS A 4 -17.29 -5.10 9.28
CA LYS A 4 -16.39 -3.97 9.57
C LYS A 4 -15.22 -4.36 10.49
N ASN A 5 -15.45 -5.24 11.47
CA ASN A 5 -14.41 -5.69 12.39
C ASN A 5 -13.32 -6.54 11.70
N ARG A 6 -13.67 -7.35 10.70
CA ARG A 6 -12.68 -8.18 9.97
C ARG A 6 -11.75 -7.34 9.11
N TYR A 7 -12.27 -6.27 8.50
CA TYR A 7 -11.42 -5.36 7.74
C TYR A 7 -10.48 -4.56 8.65
N THR A 8 -10.94 -4.11 9.82
CA THR A 8 -10.10 -3.36 10.77
C THR A 8 -9.02 -4.19 11.45
N THR A 9 -9.24 -5.49 11.65
CA THR A 9 -8.20 -6.39 12.18
C THR A 9 -7.17 -6.71 11.09
N LYS A 10 -7.64 -7.03 9.88
CA LYS A 10 -6.76 -7.37 8.75
C LYS A 10 -5.92 -6.19 8.28
N THR A 11 -6.44 -4.97 8.34
CA THR A 11 -5.65 -3.76 8.04
C THR A 11 -4.62 -3.44 9.12
N LYS A 12 -4.84 -3.80 10.39
CA LYS A 12 -3.79 -3.65 11.41
C LYS A 12 -2.68 -4.67 11.20
N GLU A 13 -3.00 -5.93 10.92
CA GLU A 13 -1.99 -6.96 10.63
C GLU A 13 -1.14 -6.62 9.40
N LEU A 14 -1.78 -6.16 8.31
CA LEU A 14 -1.07 -5.79 7.07
C LEU A 14 -0.13 -4.57 7.21
N VAL A 15 -0.30 -3.75 8.25
CA VAL A 15 0.49 -2.52 8.45
C VAL A 15 1.55 -2.70 9.56
N VAL A 16 1.37 -3.71 10.43
CA VAL A 16 2.33 -4.03 11.50
C VAL A 16 3.57 -4.74 10.94
N GLU A 17 3.42 -5.69 10.02
CA GLU A 17 4.58 -6.44 9.49
C GLU A 17 5.60 -5.60 8.69
N PRO A 18 5.18 -4.64 7.84
CA PRO A 18 6.13 -3.77 7.15
C PRO A 18 6.84 -2.80 8.10
N TYR A 19 6.19 -2.37 9.19
CA TYR A 19 6.76 -1.44 10.16
C TYR A 19 7.90 -2.07 10.97
N GLU A 20 7.78 -3.36 11.32
CA GLU A 20 8.85 -4.10 11.99
C GLU A 20 10.05 -4.37 11.07
N ALA A 21 9.80 -4.65 9.78
CA ALA A 21 10.86 -4.82 8.77
C ALA A 21 11.71 -3.55 8.58
N ILE A 22 11.08 -2.37 8.58
CA ILE A 22 11.77 -1.07 8.51
C ILE A 22 12.66 -0.85 9.75
N GLN A 23 12.24 -1.28 10.94
CA GLN A 23 13.04 -1.16 12.16
C GLN A 23 14.26 -2.10 12.21
N GLN A 24 14.25 -3.19 11.44
CA GLN A 24 15.38 -4.12 11.34
C GLN A 24 16.47 -3.66 10.35
N GLY A 25 16.31 -2.48 9.73
CA GLY A 25 17.29 -1.92 8.80
C GLY A 25 17.26 -2.53 7.40
N ASP A 26 16.22 -3.29 7.09
CA ASP A 26 16.07 -3.99 5.81
C ASP A 26 15.34 -3.10 4.79
N SER A 27 16.02 -2.01 4.39
CA SER A 27 15.49 -1.04 3.45
C SER A 27 15.16 -1.66 2.09
N GLU A 28 15.82 -2.75 1.70
CA GLU A 28 15.50 -3.51 0.49
C GLU A 28 14.16 -4.23 0.62
N MET A 29 13.88 -4.89 1.74
CA MET A 29 12.56 -5.47 1.97
C MET A 29 11.47 -4.41 2.00
N ALA A 30 11.69 -3.28 2.68
CA ALA A 30 10.72 -2.18 2.70
C ALA A 30 10.44 -1.67 1.28
N GLU A 31 11.46 -1.52 0.44
CA GLU A 31 11.30 -1.09 -0.95
C GLU A 31 10.52 -2.12 -1.78
N ALA A 32 10.77 -3.42 -1.58
CA ALA A 32 10.02 -4.50 -2.23
C ALA A 32 8.52 -4.45 -1.87
N TRP A 33 8.21 -4.21 -0.59
CA TRP A 33 6.82 -4.04 -0.14
C TRP A 33 6.15 -2.80 -0.74
N PHE A 34 6.87 -1.69 -0.83
CA PHE A 34 6.34 -0.47 -1.45
C PHE A 34 6.15 -0.62 -2.96
N ALA A 35 7.04 -1.34 -3.66
CA ALA A 35 6.88 -1.67 -5.07
C ALA A 35 5.63 -2.55 -5.29
N GLN A 36 5.42 -3.56 -4.44
CA GLN A 36 4.22 -4.39 -4.50
C GLN A 36 2.94 -3.58 -4.25
N ALA A 37 2.95 -2.67 -3.27
CA ALA A 37 1.82 -1.79 -3.03
C ALA A 37 1.52 -0.87 -4.22
N ALA A 38 2.56 -0.37 -4.90
CA ALA A 38 2.40 0.46 -6.08
C ALA A 38 1.71 -0.27 -7.24
N GLU A 39 2.03 -1.55 -7.47
CA GLU A 39 1.37 -2.37 -8.49
C GLU A 39 -0.13 -2.54 -8.24
N TYR A 40 -0.52 -2.78 -6.98
CA TYR A 40 -1.95 -2.88 -6.62
C TYR A 40 -2.68 -1.55 -6.84
N TRP A 41 -2.04 -0.42 -6.53
CA TRP A 41 -2.63 0.90 -6.77
C TRP A 41 -2.76 1.22 -8.26
N LYS A 42 -1.75 0.87 -9.08
CA LYS A 42 -1.84 1.00 -10.54
C LYS A 42 -3.05 0.24 -11.09
N GLN A 43 -3.22 -1.02 -10.68
CA GLN A 43 -4.38 -1.84 -11.09
C GLN A 43 -5.72 -1.23 -10.65
N ALA A 44 -5.82 -0.75 -9.41
CA ALA A 44 -7.03 -0.11 -8.90
C ALA A 44 -7.39 1.17 -9.68
N ILE A 45 -6.39 1.99 -10.02
CA ILE A 45 -6.58 3.20 -10.84
C ILE A 45 -7.03 2.82 -12.26
N THR A 46 -6.48 1.76 -12.86
CA THR A 46 -6.94 1.26 -14.17
C THR A 46 -8.41 0.83 -14.15
N LEU A 47 -8.83 0.16 -13.07
CA LEU A 47 -10.20 -0.33 -12.92
C LEU A 47 -11.20 0.81 -12.68
N THR A 48 -10.80 1.83 -11.91
CA THR A 48 -11.65 2.99 -11.60
C THR A 48 -10.87 4.30 -11.68
N PRO A 49 -10.73 4.86 -12.88
CA PRO A 49 -10.02 6.12 -13.08
C PRO A 49 -10.72 7.26 -12.34
N GLY A 50 -9.95 8.11 -11.65
CA GLY A 50 -10.46 9.32 -10.97
C GLY A 50 -11.10 9.10 -9.59
N ASN A 51 -11.21 7.85 -9.12
CA ASN A 51 -11.79 7.54 -7.81
C ASN A 51 -10.75 7.43 -6.67
N TYR A 52 -9.46 7.39 -7.03
CA TYR A 52 -8.33 7.24 -6.09
C TYR A 52 -7.23 8.27 -6.36
N ILE A 53 -7.59 9.55 -6.30
CA ILE A 53 -6.67 10.67 -6.55
C ILE A 53 -5.50 10.65 -5.55
N GLU A 54 -5.74 10.25 -4.31
CA GLU A 54 -4.71 10.11 -3.28
C GLU A 54 -3.70 9.01 -3.63
N ALA A 55 -4.15 7.90 -4.19
CA ALA A 55 -3.27 6.83 -4.66
C ALA A 55 -2.42 7.30 -5.85
N GLN A 56 -3.04 8.06 -6.75
CA GLN A 56 -2.34 8.63 -7.89
C GLN A 56 -1.28 9.64 -7.45
N ASN A 57 -1.61 10.53 -6.51
CA ASN A 57 -0.66 11.47 -5.89
C ASN A 57 0.46 10.74 -5.15
N TRP A 58 0.16 9.66 -4.43
CA TRP A 58 1.16 8.87 -3.72
C TRP A 58 2.15 8.21 -4.69
N LEU A 59 1.66 7.62 -5.79
CA LEU A 59 2.52 7.07 -6.85
C LEU A 59 3.40 8.15 -7.50
N THR A 60 2.87 9.35 -7.73
CA THR A 60 3.65 10.47 -8.27
C THR A 60 4.73 10.95 -7.30
N ILE A 61 4.40 11.17 -6.01
CA ILE A 61 5.35 11.65 -4.98
C ILE A 61 6.45 10.62 -4.74
N THR A 62 6.10 9.34 -4.74
CA THR A 62 7.06 8.24 -4.56
C THR A 62 7.81 7.88 -5.83
N ARG A 63 7.54 8.54 -6.96
CA ARG A 63 8.13 8.27 -8.29
C ARG A 63 7.91 6.84 -8.79
N ARG A 64 6.74 6.27 -8.49
CA ARG A 64 6.35 4.91 -8.88
C ARG A 64 5.30 4.91 -10.00
N PHE A 65 5.08 6.04 -10.67
CA PHE A 65 4.10 6.20 -11.74
C PHE A 65 4.66 6.00 -13.16
N GLU A 66 5.90 5.54 -13.31
CA GLU A 66 6.48 5.22 -14.63
C GLU A 66 5.63 4.22 -15.43
#